data_AF-A0A1J5C8U5-F1
#
_entry.id   AF-A0A1J5C8U5-F1
#
_cell.length_a   1.000
_cell.length_b   1.000
_cell.length_c   1.000
_cell.angle_alpha   90.00
_cell.angle_beta   90.00
_cell.angle_gamma   90.00
#
_symmetry.space_group_name_H-M   'P 1'
#
loop_
_entity.id
_entity.type
_entity.pdbx_description
1 polymer ?
#
loop_
_entity_poly.entity_id
_entity_poly.type
_entity_poly.pdbx_seq_one_letter_code
_entity_poly.pdbx_strand_id
1 'polypeptide(L)'
;MQRKLFLRYLGAALGTLALTPVLTACGGGNDLAAASAQLATSTAVATTASSATTAASLSIEEIAGLKFMREEEKLAHDVYVALYSLWGANVFYQISLSETTHTEVILALLTKYDIEDPGATTALGEFADPELQTLYNTLMTLGQVNLIEALKVGALIEETDIRDIHEKLAITNAADIVMVYTSLLCGSRNHLRAFNDNLIKQGVTYVPQVISQEEWDAIANAPAETCGGALNR
;
A
#
# COMPACT_ATOMS: atom_id res chain seq x y z
N MET A 1 -3.88 4.06 13.16
CA MET A 1 -2.54 3.58 13.61
C MET A 1 -2.08 2.64 12.49
N GLN A 2 -1.50 3.11 11.38
CA GLN A 2 -0.05 3.32 11.19
C GLN A 2 0.31 4.37 10.08
N ARG A 3 -0.33 5.54 10.07
CA ARG A 3 0.03 6.72 9.23
C ARG A 3 1.52 7.12 9.25
N LYS A 4 2.26 6.72 10.30
CA LYS A 4 3.68 7.02 10.48
C LYS A 4 4.66 6.01 9.87
N LEU A 5 4.21 4.85 9.35
CA LEU A 5 5.17 3.90 8.77
C LEU A 5 5.60 4.30 7.36
N PHE A 6 4.70 4.91 6.62
CA PHE A 6 4.89 5.18 5.21
C PHE A 6 6.07 6.13 4.91
N LEU A 7 6.24 7.21 5.69
CA LEU A 7 7.42 8.08 5.57
C LEU A 7 8.73 7.48 6.10
N ARG A 8 8.69 6.38 6.88
CA ARG A 8 9.92 5.77 7.43
C ARG A 8 10.72 5.02 6.38
N TYR A 9 10.05 4.48 5.36
CA TYR A 9 10.71 3.73 4.27
C TYR A 9 11.37 4.66 3.24
N LEU A 10 10.83 5.86 3.02
CA LEU A 10 11.46 6.88 2.17
C LEU A 10 12.75 7.45 2.78
N GLY A 11 12.87 7.46 4.11
CA GLY A 11 14.09 7.87 4.81
C GLY A 11 15.29 6.92 4.64
N ALA A 12 15.06 5.68 4.22
CA ALA A 12 16.13 4.70 3.99
C ALA A 12 16.72 4.76 2.58
N ALA A 13 16.00 5.31 1.59
CA ALA A 13 16.45 5.47 0.21
C ALA A 13 17.45 6.64 0.02
N LEU A 14 17.49 7.58 0.96
CA LEU A 14 18.56 8.58 1.07
C LEU A 14 19.66 8.00 1.96
N GLY A 15 20.64 7.35 1.30
CA GLY A 15 21.67 6.51 1.91
C GLY A 15 22.13 6.87 3.33
N THR A 16 21.97 5.93 4.24
CA THR A 16 22.59 5.98 5.57
C THR A 16 23.83 5.10 5.59
N LEU A 17 24.99 5.76 5.53
CA LEU A 17 26.28 5.18 5.89
C LEU A 17 26.31 5.01 7.42
N ALA A 18 25.81 3.90 7.93
CA ALA A 18 25.84 3.62 9.36
C ALA A 18 27.17 2.94 9.75
N LEU A 19 28.13 3.74 10.23
CA LEU A 19 29.26 3.24 11.01
C LEU A 19 28.73 2.65 12.32
N THR A 20 28.87 1.34 12.50
CA THR A 20 28.65 0.68 13.80
C THR A 20 29.93 0.68 14.62
N PRO A 21 29.96 1.21 15.85
CA PRO A 21 30.96 0.83 16.83
C PRO A 21 30.50 -0.41 17.59
N VAL A 22 31.35 -1.43 17.61
CA VAL A 22 31.23 -2.60 18.49
C VAL A 22 31.61 -2.17 19.89
N LEU A 23 30.71 -2.35 20.86
CA LEU A 23 31.02 -2.28 22.28
C LEU A 23 30.67 -3.63 22.92
N THR A 24 31.72 -4.37 23.25
CA THR A 24 31.71 -5.56 24.09
C THR A 24 31.62 -5.13 25.55
N ALA A 25 30.64 -5.63 26.29
CA ALA A 25 30.62 -5.53 27.75
C ALA A 25 30.14 -6.85 28.38
N CYS A 26 30.96 -7.37 29.30
CA CYS A 26 30.73 -8.56 30.12
C CYS A 26 30.33 -8.18 31.55
N GLY A 27 29.60 -9.08 32.22
CA GLY A 27 29.37 -9.12 33.67
C GLY A 27 27.89 -9.04 34.03
N GLY A 28 27.29 -9.86 34.90
CA GLY A 28 27.75 -10.90 35.81
C GLY A 28 26.74 -10.99 36.98
N GLY A 29 26.46 -12.18 37.51
CA GLY A 29 25.96 -12.37 38.88
C GLY A 29 24.45 -12.59 39.10
N ASN A 30 24.05 -13.86 39.06
CA ASN A 30 23.30 -14.64 40.06
C ASN A 30 22.23 -14.03 41.01
N ASP A 31 21.10 -14.75 41.01
CA ASP A 31 20.35 -15.31 42.15
C ASP A 31 18.93 -14.80 42.46
N LEU A 32 18.15 -15.83 42.80
CA LEU A 32 16.98 -15.91 43.68
C LEU A 32 15.58 -15.98 43.07
N ALA A 33 14.94 -17.03 43.57
CA ALA A 33 13.69 -17.63 43.18
C ALA A 33 12.49 -17.04 43.93
N ALA A 34 11.33 -17.58 43.53
CA ALA A 34 10.06 -17.65 44.24
C ALA A 34 9.14 -16.43 44.14
N ALA A 35 8.13 -16.57 43.27
CA ALA A 35 6.78 -16.11 43.59
C ALA A 35 5.75 -17.03 42.91
N SER A 36 4.91 -17.62 43.75
CA SER A 36 3.76 -18.47 43.49
C SER A 36 2.71 -17.80 42.58
N ALA A 37 2.34 -18.48 41.50
CA ALA A 37 1.22 -18.09 40.64
C ALA A 37 -0.11 -18.48 41.30
N GLN A 38 -0.94 -17.47 41.61
CA GLN A 38 -2.32 -17.66 42.05
C GLN A 38 -3.25 -17.63 40.83
N LEU A 39 -4.05 -18.68 40.73
CA LEU A 39 -5.08 -18.95 39.74
C LEU A 39 -6.21 -17.92 39.85
N ALA A 40 -6.50 -17.20 38.78
CA ALA A 40 -7.73 -16.40 38.65
C ALA A 40 -8.43 -16.78 37.34
N THR A 41 -9.47 -17.60 37.50
CA THR A 41 -10.36 -18.07 36.44
C THR A 41 -11.31 -16.93 36.05
N SER A 42 -11.15 -16.35 34.86
CA SER A 42 -12.17 -15.48 34.27
C SER A 42 -13.03 -16.26 33.29
N THR A 43 -14.30 -16.44 33.66
CA THR A 43 -15.36 -16.97 32.79
C THR A 43 -15.65 -15.96 31.69
N ALA A 44 -15.17 -16.20 30.47
CA ALA A 44 -15.61 -15.49 29.28
C ALA A 44 -16.95 -16.09 28.81
N VAL A 45 -18.01 -15.30 28.95
CA VAL A 45 -19.31 -15.59 28.32
C VAL A 45 -19.15 -15.36 26.83
N ALA A 46 -19.16 -16.45 26.06
CA ALA A 46 -19.21 -16.41 24.61
C ALA A 46 -20.61 -15.97 24.17
N THR A 47 -20.79 -14.67 23.93
CA THR A 47 -21.96 -14.16 23.23
C THR A 47 -21.76 -14.44 21.74
N THR A 48 -22.41 -15.50 21.25
CA THR A 48 -22.58 -15.77 19.82
C THR A 48 -23.30 -14.58 19.15
N ALA A 49 -22.56 -13.78 18.38
CA ALA A 49 -23.15 -12.76 17.51
C ALA A 49 -23.83 -13.47 16.34
N SER A 50 -25.16 -13.42 16.33
CA SER A 50 -26.02 -13.91 15.26
C SER A 50 -25.86 -13.02 14.02
N SER A 51 -25.52 -13.62 12.88
CA SER A 51 -25.51 -12.98 11.57
C SER A 51 -26.91 -12.47 11.21
N ALA A 52 -27.06 -11.15 11.15
CA ALA A 52 -28.19 -10.49 10.53
C ALA A 52 -27.67 -9.64 9.38
N THR A 53 -27.92 -10.09 8.15
CA THR A 53 -27.64 -9.38 6.90
C THR A 53 -28.59 -8.19 6.78
N THR A 54 -28.32 -7.16 7.57
CA THR A 54 -28.77 -5.79 7.31
C THR A 54 -27.63 -5.13 6.52
N ALA A 55 -27.90 -4.19 5.63
CA ALA A 55 -26.86 -3.34 5.08
C ALA A 55 -26.15 -2.66 6.27
N ALA A 56 -25.03 -3.23 6.69
CA ALA A 56 -24.27 -2.73 7.82
C ALA A 56 -23.71 -1.38 7.38
N SER A 57 -24.05 -0.32 8.13
CA SER A 57 -23.33 0.94 8.02
C SER A 57 -21.85 0.63 8.22
N LEU A 58 -21.01 1.10 7.29
CA LEU A 58 -19.56 0.91 7.39
C LEU A 58 -19.04 1.48 8.72
N SER A 59 -18.02 0.83 9.25
CA SER A 59 -17.25 1.33 10.39
C SER A 59 -16.49 2.62 10.01
N ILE A 60 -16.06 3.37 11.03
CA ILE A 60 -15.25 4.58 10.82
C ILE A 60 -13.93 4.21 10.13
N GLU A 61 -13.36 3.06 10.47
CA GLU A 61 -12.14 2.53 9.89
C GLU A 61 -12.31 2.16 8.41
N GLU A 62 -13.44 1.57 8.02
CA GLU A 62 -13.76 1.28 6.61
C GLU A 62 -13.95 2.57 5.80
N ILE A 63 -14.68 3.54 6.34
CA ILE A 63 -14.88 4.85 5.69
C ILE A 63 -13.53 5.55 5.50
N ALA A 64 -12.70 5.58 6.53
CA ALA A 64 -11.36 6.16 6.45
C ALA A 64 -10.46 5.41 5.46
N GLY A 65 -10.59 4.07 5.40
CA GLY A 65 -9.90 3.23 4.44
C GLY A 65 -10.27 3.55 2.99
N LEU A 66 -11.57 3.64 2.68
CA LEU A 66 -12.04 3.96 1.33
C LEU A 66 -11.58 5.36 0.88
N LYS A 67 -11.64 6.35 1.77
CA LYS A 67 -11.14 7.70 1.47
C LYS A 67 -9.63 7.70 1.20
N PHE A 68 -8.87 6.94 1.99
CA PHE A 68 -7.43 6.83 1.81
C PHE A 68 -7.09 6.14 0.48
N MET A 69 -7.66 4.96 0.21
CA MET A 69 -7.41 4.25 -1.04
C MET A 69 -7.82 5.08 -2.26
N ARG A 70 -8.90 5.86 -2.17
CA ARG A 70 -9.30 6.78 -3.25
C ARG A 70 -8.20 7.77 -3.63
N GLU A 71 -7.52 8.36 -2.64
CA GLU A 71 -6.44 9.30 -2.89
C GLU A 71 -5.10 8.61 -3.19
N GLU A 72 -4.86 7.42 -2.66
CA GLU A 72 -3.66 6.61 -2.94
C GLU A 72 -3.60 6.16 -4.40
N GLU A 73 -4.70 5.61 -4.93
CA GLU A 73 -4.79 5.25 -6.36
C GLU A 73 -4.68 6.49 -7.26
N LYS A 74 -5.23 7.64 -6.82
CA LYS A 74 -5.07 8.93 -7.53
C LYS A 74 -3.61 9.35 -7.52
N LEU A 75 -2.87 9.09 -6.44
CA LEU A 75 -1.47 9.41 -6.33
C LEU A 75 -0.63 8.57 -7.30
N ALA A 76 -0.89 7.26 -7.37
CA ALA A 76 -0.26 6.39 -8.36
C ALA A 76 -0.54 6.92 -9.78
N HIS A 77 -1.80 7.17 -10.12
CA HIS A 77 -2.22 7.77 -11.38
C HIS A 77 -1.43 9.05 -11.71
N ASP A 78 -1.45 10.04 -10.80
CA ASP A 78 -0.90 11.37 -11.05
C ASP A 78 0.63 11.32 -11.20
N VAL A 79 1.31 10.50 -10.39
CA VAL A 79 2.76 10.27 -10.53
C VAL A 79 3.06 9.65 -11.89
N TYR A 80 2.31 8.65 -12.34
CA TYR A 80 2.56 7.99 -13.62
C TYR A 80 2.27 8.90 -14.82
N VAL A 81 1.21 9.71 -14.76
CA VAL A 81 0.96 10.73 -15.78
C VAL A 81 2.13 11.72 -15.87
N ALA A 82 2.62 12.21 -14.73
CA ALA A 82 3.73 13.15 -14.69
C ALA A 82 5.05 12.53 -15.18
N LEU A 83 5.38 11.32 -14.73
CA LEU A 83 6.60 10.61 -15.15
C LEU A 83 6.55 10.15 -16.61
N TYR A 84 5.37 9.83 -17.15
CA TYR A 84 5.20 9.60 -18.58
C TYR A 84 5.53 10.85 -19.40
N SER A 85 5.03 12.02 -18.97
CA SER A 85 5.32 13.30 -19.62
C SER A 85 6.82 13.62 -19.65
N LEU A 86 7.54 13.29 -18.57
CA LEU A 86 8.98 13.54 -18.47
C LEU A 86 9.84 12.57 -19.28
N TRP A 87 9.51 11.27 -19.23
CA TRP A 87 10.41 10.22 -19.72
C TRP A 87 9.92 9.48 -20.97
N GLY A 88 8.65 9.60 -21.32
CA GLY A 88 8.03 8.94 -22.48
C GLY A 88 7.99 7.42 -22.41
N ALA A 89 8.31 6.81 -21.26
CA ALA A 89 8.31 5.36 -21.11
C ALA A 89 6.87 4.82 -21.04
N ASN A 90 6.49 3.99 -22.00
CA ASN A 90 5.12 3.50 -22.18
C ASN A 90 4.53 2.78 -20.95
N VAL A 91 5.37 2.22 -20.07
CA VAL A 91 4.90 1.58 -18.82
C VAL A 91 4.11 2.54 -17.94
N PHE A 92 4.55 3.79 -17.79
CA PHE A 92 3.83 4.79 -17.01
C PHE A 92 2.47 5.14 -17.63
N TYR A 93 2.41 5.27 -18.96
CA TYR A 93 1.14 5.54 -19.64
C TYR A 93 0.15 4.39 -19.47
N GLN A 94 0.57 3.15 -19.72
CA GLN A 94 -0.33 1.99 -19.62
C GLN A 94 -0.84 1.79 -18.19
N ILE A 95 0.03 1.94 -17.20
CA ILE A 95 -0.35 1.77 -15.80
C ILE A 95 -1.24 2.94 -15.35
N SER A 96 -0.98 4.18 -15.77
CA SER A 96 -1.89 5.30 -15.44
C SER A 96 -3.33 5.07 -15.92
N LEU A 97 -3.55 4.37 -17.04
CA LEU A 97 -4.89 4.01 -17.49
C LEU A 97 -5.55 2.96 -16.56
N SER A 98 -4.75 2.05 -16.01
CA SER A 98 -5.20 1.11 -14.98
C SER A 98 -5.59 1.85 -13.69
N GLU A 99 -4.77 2.82 -13.27
CA GLU A 99 -5.05 3.62 -12.08
C GLU A 99 -6.28 4.52 -12.23
N THR A 100 -6.59 4.98 -13.45
CA THR A 100 -7.90 5.59 -13.73
C THR A 100 -9.03 4.63 -13.39
N THR A 101 -8.91 3.35 -13.76
CA THR A 101 -9.93 2.34 -13.45
C THR A 101 -9.99 2.07 -11.94
N HIS A 102 -8.86 1.95 -11.26
CA HIS A 102 -8.80 1.74 -9.80
C HIS A 102 -9.47 2.88 -9.04
N THR A 103 -9.13 4.12 -9.38
CA THR A 103 -9.73 5.31 -8.76
C THR A 103 -11.25 5.35 -9.00
N GLU A 104 -11.73 5.02 -10.20
CA GLU A 104 -13.17 4.98 -10.53
C GLU A 104 -13.94 3.91 -9.75
N VAL A 105 -13.38 2.71 -9.55
CA VAL A 105 -14.08 1.65 -8.80
C VAL A 105 -14.19 1.98 -7.30
N ILE A 106 -13.20 2.67 -6.72
CA ILE A 106 -13.33 3.18 -5.34
C ILE A 106 -14.37 4.30 -5.27
N LEU A 107 -14.38 5.21 -6.24
CA LEU A 107 -15.40 6.28 -6.30
C LEU A 107 -16.82 5.71 -6.35
N ALA A 108 -17.03 4.60 -7.05
CA ALA A 108 -18.30 3.90 -7.06
C ALA A 108 -18.70 3.39 -5.66
N LEU A 109 -17.75 2.90 -4.85
CA LEU A 109 -18.01 2.53 -3.45
C LEU A 109 -18.32 3.76 -2.60
N LEU A 110 -17.56 4.84 -2.72
CA LEU A 110 -17.82 6.08 -1.98
C LEU A 110 -19.23 6.60 -2.27
N THR A 111 -19.63 6.61 -3.54
CA THR A 111 -20.98 6.99 -3.96
C THR A 111 -22.05 6.05 -3.38
N LYS A 112 -21.82 4.73 -3.44
CA LYS A 112 -22.75 3.72 -2.92
C LYS A 112 -23.02 3.89 -1.42
N TYR A 113 -22.00 4.27 -0.66
CA TYR A 113 -22.06 4.42 0.79
C TYR A 113 -22.33 5.86 1.26
N ASP A 114 -22.62 6.80 0.34
CA ASP A 114 -22.84 8.22 0.63
C ASP A 114 -21.67 8.87 1.38
N ILE A 115 -20.44 8.52 0.96
CA ILE A 115 -19.19 9.06 1.49
C ILE A 115 -18.67 10.15 0.55
N GLU A 116 -18.37 11.32 1.10
CA GLU A 116 -17.74 12.42 0.37
C GLU A 116 -16.39 12.01 -0.25
N ASP A 117 -16.23 12.25 -1.56
CA ASP A 117 -15.00 11.98 -2.32
C ASP A 117 -13.91 13.01 -2.01
N PRO A 118 -12.80 12.63 -1.35
CA PRO A 118 -11.70 13.54 -1.05
C PRO A 118 -10.97 14.05 -2.31
N GLY A 119 -11.08 13.34 -3.45
CA GLY A 119 -10.44 13.71 -4.70
C GLY A 119 -11.29 14.59 -5.64
N ALA A 120 -12.55 14.89 -5.29
CA ALA A 120 -13.49 15.54 -6.21
C ALA A 120 -13.09 16.97 -6.61
N THR A 121 -12.31 17.65 -5.78
CA THR A 121 -11.94 19.07 -5.96
C THR A 121 -10.44 19.30 -6.09
N THR A 122 -9.62 18.24 -6.16
CA THR A 122 -8.16 18.38 -6.24
C THR A 122 -7.68 18.27 -7.68
N ALA A 123 -6.72 19.10 -8.07
CA ALA A 123 -6.09 18.99 -9.39
C ALA A 123 -5.11 17.81 -9.45
N LEU A 124 -4.51 17.59 -10.63
CA LEU A 124 -3.41 16.62 -10.78
C LEU A 124 -2.25 17.00 -9.85
N GLY A 125 -1.78 16.03 -9.06
CA GLY A 125 -0.71 16.21 -8.09
C GLY A 125 -1.13 16.90 -6.78
N GLU A 126 -2.42 17.18 -6.61
CA GLU A 126 -2.99 17.75 -5.38
C GLU A 126 -3.79 16.70 -4.61
N PHE A 127 -3.64 16.70 -3.28
CA PHE A 127 -4.28 15.74 -2.37
C PHE A 127 -4.84 16.46 -1.14
N ALA A 128 -6.03 16.03 -0.71
CA ALA A 128 -6.67 16.50 0.51
C ALA A 128 -5.96 15.94 1.75
N ASP A 129 -5.47 14.69 1.69
CA ASP A 129 -4.60 14.14 2.73
C ASP A 129 -3.17 14.74 2.64
N PRO A 130 -2.70 15.46 3.67
CA PRO A 130 -1.37 16.08 3.65
C PRO A 130 -0.21 15.08 3.64
N GLU A 131 -0.41 13.85 4.12
CA GLU A 131 0.60 12.79 4.05
C GLU A 131 0.77 12.30 2.60
N LEU A 132 -0.33 12.14 1.86
CA LEU A 132 -0.29 11.80 0.43
C LEU A 132 0.26 12.97 -0.40
N GLN A 133 -0.05 14.21 -0.05
CA GLN A 133 0.59 15.36 -0.71
C GLN A 133 2.11 15.36 -0.52
N THR A 134 2.58 15.06 0.70
CA THR A 134 4.01 14.96 1.01
C THR A 134 4.65 13.80 0.25
N LEU A 135 3.94 12.67 0.16
CA LEU A 135 4.38 11.54 -0.63
C LEU A 135 4.58 11.90 -2.09
N TYR A 136 3.55 12.46 -2.72
CA TYR A 136 3.59 12.83 -4.13
C TYR A 136 4.82 13.70 -4.43
N ASN A 137 5.04 14.73 -3.62
CA ASN A 137 6.19 15.62 -3.76
C ASN A 137 7.53 14.86 -3.65
N THR A 138 7.61 13.88 -2.74
CA THR A 138 8.81 13.06 -2.55
C THR A 138 9.05 12.14 -3.73
N LEU A 139 8.02 11.43 -4.19
CA LEU A 139 8.11 10.52 -5.35
C LEU A 139 8.46 11.28 -6.62
N MET A 140 7.88 12.45 -6.83
CA MET A 140 8.23 13.30 -7.98
C MET A 140 9.69 13.79 -7.90
N THR A 141 10.17 14.15 -6.71
CA THR A 141 11.57 14.53 -6.51
C THR A 141 12.54 13.39 -6.87
N LEU A 142 12.20 12.15 -6.51
CA LEU A 142 13.00 10.97 -6.85
C LEU A 142 12.89 10.62 -8.34
N GLY A 143 11.65 10.55 -8.85
CA GLY A 143 11.36 10.08 -10.20
C GLY A 143 11.79 11.03 -11.31
N GLN A 144 11.97 12.33 -11.02
CA GLN A 144 12.48 13.29 -12.00
C GLN A 144 14.01 13.26 -12.18
N VAL A 145 14.75 12.45 -11.41
CA VAL A 145 16.23 12.39 -11.51
C VAL A 145 16.68 11.76 -12.82
N ASN A 146 16.16 10.58 -13.14
CA ASN A 146 16.39 9.88 -14.40
C ASN A 146 15.34 8.75 -14.57
N LEU A 147 15.27 8.12 -15.74
CA LEU A 147 14.33 7.04 -16.02
C LEU A 147 14.45 5.85 -15.05
N ILE A 148 15.66 5.48 -14.61
CA ILE A 148 15.84 4.36 -13.66
C ILE A 148 15.19 4.72 -12.31
N GLU A 149 15.42 5.91 -11.78
CA GLU A 149 14.79 6.35 -10.53
C GLU A 149 13.27 6.49 -10.67
N ALA A 150 12.78 6.91 -11.84
CA ALA A 150 11.35 6.92 -12.16
C ALA A 150 10.74 5.51 -12.10
N LEU A 151 11.41 4.51 -12.68
CA LEU A 151 10.94 3.13 -12.66
C LEU A 151 10.98 2.51 -11.25
N LYS A 152 11.98 2.89 -10.44
CA LYS A 152 12.02 2.52 -9.01
C LYS A 152 10.89 3.16 -8.21
N VAL A 153 10.55 4.42 -8.50
CA VAL A 153 9.37 5.09 -7.94
C VAL A 153 8.09 4.32 -8.30
N GLY A 154 7.99 3.86 -9.55
CA GLY A 154 6.93 2.95 -9.98
C GLY A 154 6.81 1.73 -9.08
N ALA A 155 7.87 0.94 -8.95
CA ALA A 155 7.89 -0.24 -8.09
C ALA A 155 7.56 0.08 -6.62
N LEU A 156 8.09 1.17 -6.07
CA LEU A 156 7.85 1.58 -4.69
C LEU A 156 6.38 1.91 -4.41
N ILE A 157 5.70 2.57 -5.34
CA ILE A 157 4.26 2.86 -5.23
C ILE A 157 3.49 1.55 -5.17
N GLU A 158 3.76 0.59 -6.07
CA GLU A 158 3.03 -0.67 -6.09
C GLU A 158 3.28 -1.54 -4.86
N GLU A 159 4.51 -1.58 -4.32
CA GLU A 159 4.76 -2.25 -3.04
C GLU A 159 3.95 -1.62 -1.90
N THR A 160 3.82 -0.29 -1.92
CA THR A 160 3.05 0.45 -0.92
C THR A 160 1.58 0.10 -1.01
N ASP A 161 1.03 0.17 -2.21
CA ASP A 161 -0.36 -0.11 -2.48
C ASP A 161 -0.73 -1.56 -2.08
N ILE A 162 0.12 -2.53 -2.43
CA ILE A 162 -0.03 -3.93 -1.99
C ILE A 162 -0.12 -4.05 -0.47
N ARG A 163 0.82 -3.42 0.26
CA ARG A 163 0.81 -3.44 1.74
C ARG A 163 -0.48 -2.81 2.27
N ASP A 164 -0.84 -1.63 1.78
CA ASP A 164 -1.94 -0.85 2.33
C ASP A 164 -3.29 -1.51 2.04
N ILE A 165 -3.45 -2.12 0.86
CA ILE A 165 -4.61 -2.97 0.53
C ILE A 165 -4.69 -4.18 1.47
N HIS A 166 -3.58 -4.86 1.77
CA HIS A 166 -3.58 -5.96 2.74
C HIS A 166 -4.03 -5.51 4.13
N GLU A 167 -3.58 -4.33 4.59
CA GLU A 167 -4.05 -3.75 5.85
C GLU A 167 -5.56 -3.44 5.83
N LYS A 168 -6.08 -2.89 4.73
CA LYS A 168 -7.52 -2.58 4.63
C LYS A 168 -8.39 -3.83 4.53
N LEU A 169 -7.93 -4.86 3.81
CA LEU A 169 -8.60 -6.16 3.73
C LEU A 169 -8.70 -6.85 5.10
N ALA A 170 -7.76 -6.61 6.01
CA ALA A 170 -7.81 -7.16 7.37
C ALA A 170 -8.87 -6.51 8.27
N ILE A 171 -9.41 -5.35 7.87
CA ILE A 171 -10.36 -4.56 8.67
C ILE A 171 -11.80 -4.78 8.23
N THR A 172 -12.04 -5.01 6.94
CA THR A 172 -13.38 -5.09 6.37
C THR A 172 -13.84 -6.53 6.12
N ASN A 173 -15.15 -6.75 6.28
CA ASN A 173 -15.83 -7.95 5.79
C ASN A 173 -16.98 -7.61 4.81
N ALA A 174 -17.12 -6.34 4.41
CA ALA A 174 -18.10 -5.90 3.44
C ALA A 174 -17.74 -6.49 2.06
N ALA A 175 -18.60 -7.35 1.54
CA ALA A 175 -18.28 -8.20 0.39
C ALA A 175 -17.89 -7.43 -0.88
N ASP A 176 -18.49 -6.26 -1.08
CA ASP A 176 -18.18 -5.36 -2.19
C ASP A 176 -16.84 -4.63 -2.02
N ILE A 177 -16.52 -4.16 -0.82
CA ILE A 177 -15.21 -3.57 -0.52
C ILE A 177 -14.11 -4.62 -0.69
N VAL A 178 -14.32 -5.83 -0.13
CA VAL A 178 -13.39 -6.96 -0.29
C VAL A 178 -13.17 -7.29 -1.76
N MET A 179 -14.24 -7.29 -2.57
CA MET A 179 -14.16 -7.55 -4.00
C MET A 179 -13.31 -6.50 -4.74
N VAL A 180 -13.54 -5.21 -4.47
CA VAL A 180 -12.77 -4.12 -5.09
C VAL A 180 -11.31 -4.19 -4.66
N TYR A 181 -11.01 -4.26 -3.36
CA TYR A 181 -9.63 -4.35 -2.86
C TYR A 181 -8.88 -5.58 -3.39
N THR A 182 -9.54 -6.73 -3.52
CA THR A 182 -8.91 -7.91 -4.13
C THR A 182 -8.58 -7.68 -5.61
N SER A 183 -9.43 -6.92 -6.32
CA SER A 183 -9.18 -6.58 -7.72
C SER A 183 -8.01 -5.58 -7.87
N LEU A 184 -7.96 -4.56 -7.01
CA LEU A 184 -6.85 -3.60 -6.95
C LEU A 184 -5.54 -4.33 -6.67
N LEU A 185 -5.50 -5.17 -5.63
CA LEU A 185 -4.32 -5.95 -5.27
C LEU A 185 -3.79 -6.81 -6.43
N CYS A 186 -4.67 -7.37 -7.26
CA CYS A 186 -4.27 -8.08 -8.48
C CYS A 186 -3.62 -7.14 -9.50
N GLY A 187 -4.20 -5.95 -9.70
CA GLY A 187 -3.67 -4.88 -10.52
C GLY A 187 -2.27 -4.47 -10.07
N SER A 188 -2.10 -4.06 -8.81
CA SER A 188 -0.84 -3.57 -8.25
C SER A 188 0.27 -4.63 -8.35
N ARG A 189 -0.05 -5.92 -8.14
CA ARG A 189 0.91 -7.01 -8.37
C ARG A 189 1.36 -7.11 -9.84
N ASN A 190 0.46 -6.91 -10.80
CA ASN A 190 0.80 -6.87 -12.22
C ASN A 190 1.61 -5.63 -12.60
N HIS A 191 1.30 -4.48 -12.02
CA HIS A 191 2.06 -3.25 -12.20
C HIS A 191 3.48 -3.40 -11.64
N LEU A 192 3.62 -4.01 -10.46
CA LEU A 192 4.92 -4.31 -9.85
C LEU A 192 5.79 -5.17 -10.78
N ARG A 193 5.21 -6.22 -11.37
CA ARG A 193 5.90 -7.03 -12.40
C ARG A 193 6.31 -6.19 -13.61
N ALA A 194 5.43 -5.32 -14.09
CA ALA A 194 5.71 -4.46 -15.25
C ALA A 194 6.85 -3.47 -14.95
N PHE A 195 6.90 -2.85 -13.78
CA PHE A 195 8.01 -1.99 -13.38
C PHE A 195 9.31 -2.77 -13.22
N ASN A 196 9.27 -3.94 -12.57
CA ASN A 196 10.43 -4.82 -12.43
C ASN A 196 10.99 -5.25 -13.80
N ASP A 197 10.14 -5.64 -14.75
CA ASP A 197 10.55 -6.00 -16.11
C ASP A 197 11.24 -4.83 -16.83
N ASN A 198 10.76 -3.60 -16.62
CA ASN A 198 11.40 -2.41 -17.18
C ASN A 198 12.74 -2.11 -16.50
N LEU A 199 12.86 -2.29 -15.18
CA LEU A 199 14.12 -2.14 -14.45
C LEU A 199 15.16 -3.16 -14.91
N ILE A 200 14.77 -4.43 -15.10
CA ILE A 200 15.66 -5.48 -15.63
C ILE A 200 16.16 -5.12 -17.04
N LYS A 201 15.29 -4.56 -17.90
CA LYS A 201 15.70 -4.07 -19.23
C LYS A 201 16.71 -2.92 -19.17
N GLN A 202 16.74 -2.15 -18.08
CA GLN A 202 17.76 -1.14 -17.80
C GLN A 202 19.00 -1.72 -17.10
N GLY A 203 19.08 -3.04 -16.89
CA GLY A 203 20.17 -3.69 -16.18
C GLY A 203 20.14 -3.48 -14.66
N VAL A 204 18.97 -3.13 -14.11
CA VAL A 204 18.78 -2.86 -12.68
C VAL A 204 18.02 -4.00 -12.02
N THR A 205 18.58 -4.53 -10.94
CA THR A 205 17.85 -5.41 -10.01
C THR A 205 17.29 -4.55 -8.89
N TYR A 206 15.97 -4.53 -8.75
CA TYR A 206 15.30 -3.81 -7.68
C TYR A 206 15.35 -4.61 -6.36
N VAL A 207 15.50 -3.90 -5.24
CA VAL A 207 15.42 -4.49 -3.89
C VAL A 207 14.16 -3.91 -3.23
N PRO A 208 13.20 -4.75 -2.80
CA PRO A 208 11.97 -4.29 -2.17
C PRO A 208 12.27 -3.42 -0.95
N GLN A 209 11.49 -2.34 -0.81
CA GLN A 209 11.64 -1.36 0.25
C GLN A 209 10.50 -1.42 1.26
N VAL A 210 9.32 -1.91 0.85
CA VAL A 210 8.10 -1.86 1.66
C VAL A 210 7.58 -3.25 1.97
N ILE A 211 7.47 -4.12 0.97
CA ILE A 211 7.09 -5.53 1.19
C ILE A 211 8.33 -6.36 1.53
N SER A 212 8.11 -7.56 2.06
CA SER A 212 9.22 -8.48 2.36
C SER A 212 9.87 -8.99 1.07
N GLN A 213 11.14 -9.42 1.14
CA GLN A 213 11.80 -10.08 0.01
C GLN A 213 11.05 -11.34 -0.45
N GLU A 214 10.49 -12.11 0.49
CA GLU A 214 9.72 -13.31 0.18
C GLU A 214 8.45 -12.98 -0.62
N GLU A 215 7.72 -11.95 -0.21
CA GLU A 215 6.53 -11.47 -0.91
C GLU A 215 6.87 -10.90 -2.29
N TRP A 216 7.93 -10.10 -2.37
CA TRP A 216 8.46 -9.62 -3.65
C TRP A 216 8.77 -10.78 -4.59
N ASP A 217 9.52 -11.79 -4.11
CA ASP A 217 9.91 -12.94 -4.92
C ASP A 217 8.69 -13.76 -5.38
N ALA A 218 7.66 -13.87 -4.53
CA ALA A 218 6.41 -14.55 -4.87
C ALA A 218 5.61 -13.81 -5.96
N ILE A 219 5.73 -12.49 -6.04
CA ILE A 219 5.04 -11.66 -7.04
C ILE A 219 5.86 -11.57 -8.32
N ALA A 220 7.10 -11.09 -8.22
CA ALA A 220 7.96 -10.73 -9.35
C ALA A 220 8.40 -11.94 -10.19
N ASN A 221 8.48 -13.13 -9.58
CA ASN A 221 8.87 -14.37 -10.29
C ASN A 221 7.67 -15.21 -10.75
N ALA A 222 6.44 -14.77 -10.46
CA ALA A 222 5.23 -15.45 -10.90
C ALA A 222 4.73 -14.89 -12.25
N PRO A 223 4.01 -15.69 -13.06
CA PRO A 223 3.32 -15.19 -14.24
C PRO A 223 2.33 -14.06 -13.90
N ALA A 224 2.09 -13.18 -14.88
CA ALA A 224 1.06 -12.15 -14.75
C ALA A 224 -0.33 -12.76 -14.47
N GLU A 225 -1.10 -12.07 -13.64
CA GLU A 225 -2.41 -12.50 -13.18
C GLU A 225 -3.53 -11.99 -14.10
N THR A 226 -4.65 -12.70 -14.15
CA THR A 226 -5.86 -12.23 -14.83
C THR A 226 -6.80 -11.58 -13.81
N CYS A 227 -6.84 -10.25 -13.80
CA CYS A 227 -7.68 -9.45 -12.90
C CYS A 227 -9.09 -9.27 -13.51
N GLY A 228 -10.13 -9.16 -12.69
CA GLY A 228 -11.50 -8.82 -13.16
C GLY A 228 -12.52 -9.97 -13.25
N GLY A 229 -12.24 -11.16 -12.72
CA GLY A 229 -13.21 -12.26 -12.67
C GLY A 229 -14.44 -12.00 -11.77
N ALA A 230 -14.42 -10.93 -10.97
CA ALA A 230 -15.45 -10.58 -9.99
C ALA A 230 -16.24 -9.29 -10.29
N LEU A 231 -15.69 -8.33 -11.04
CA LEU A 231 -16.34 -7.03 -11.29
C LEU A 231 -17.35 -7.03 -12.46
N ASN A 232 -17.40 -8.12 -13.24
CA ASN A 232 -18.26 -8.28 -14.42
C ASN A 232 -19.47 -9.22 -14.17
N ARG A 233 -19.89 -9.42 -12.91
CA ARG A 233 -21.04 -10.25 -12.57
C ARG A 233 -22.05 -9.53 -11.70
#